data_AF-A0AAW2RDB9-F1
#
_entry.id   AF-A0AAW2RDB9-F1
#
_cell.length_a   1.000
_cell.length_b   1.000
_cell.length_c   1.000
_cell.angle_alpha   90.00
_cell.angle_beta   90.00
_cell.angle_gamma   90.00
#
_symmetry.space_group_name_H-M   'P 1'
#
loop_
_entity.id
_entity.type
_entity.pdbx_description
1 polymer ?
#
loop_
_entity_poly.entity_id
_entity_poly.type
_entity_poly.pdbx_seq_one_letter_code
_entity_poly.pdbx_strand_id
1 'polypeptide(L)'
;MADDQERADWERLFKRFDANGDGKISAVELGEALKQLGCVSPEEVKHMMDEIDTDKDGYISYDEFTEFAQANRGLVKDVAKIF
;
A
#
# COMPACT_ATOMS: atom_id res chain seq x y z
N MET A 1 -14.44 12.07 14.04
CA MET A 1 -13.32 11.81 14.97
C MET A 1 -12.69 10.43 14.77
N ALA A 2 -13.29 9.52 13.97
CA ALA A 2 -12.60 8.29 13.53
C ALA A 2 -11.73 8.55 12.28
N ASP A 3 -12.14 9.51 11.45
CA ASP A 3 -11.56 9.80 10.15
C ASP A 3 -10.12 10.34 10.23
N ASP A 4 -9.81 11.16 11.25
CA ASP A 4 -8.46 11.73 11.44
C ASP A 4 -7.43 10.68 11.83
N GLN A 5 -7.84 9.69 12.64
CA GLN A 5 -6.96 8.62 13.08
C GLN A 5 -6.63 7.68 11.93
N GLU A 6 -7.64 7.30 11.14
CA GLU A 6 -7.46 6.44 9.97
C GLU A 6 -6.55 7.11 8.93
N ARG A 7 -6.75 8.40 8.63
CA ARG A 7 -5.85 9.16 7.75
C ARG A 7 -4.40 9.16 8.23
N ALA A 8 -4.17 9.33 9.52
CA ALA A 8 -2.82 9.30 10.08
C ALA A 8 -2.18 7.91 9.98
N ASP A 9 -2.95 6.84 10.16
CA ASP A 9 -2.51 5.46 9.97
C ASP A 9 -2.19 5.18 8.49
N TRP A 10 -3.04 5.62 7.55
CA TRP A 10 -2.78 5.49 6.11
C TRP A 10 -1.53 6.24 5.69
N GLU A 11 -1.35 7.47 6.17
CA GLU A 11 -0.17 8.27 5.82
C GLU A 11 1.13 7.67 6.38
N ARG A 12 1.07 7.13 7.61
CA ARG A 12 2.20 6.40 8.19
C ARG A 12 2.52 5.15 7.40
N LEU A 13 1.50 4.39 7.00
CA LEU A 13 1.71 3.17 6.26
C LEU A 13 2.21 3.46 4.85
N PHE A 14 1.65 4.46 4.19
CA PHE A 14 2.11 4.93 2.89
C PHE A 14 3.60 5.27 2.94
N LYS A 15 4.05 6.06 3.92
CA LYS A 15 5.47 6.38 4.16
C LYS A 15 6.32 5.17 4.53
N ARG A 16 5.73 4.08 5.03
CA ARG A 16 6.45 2.83 5.33
C ARG A 16 6.66 1.99 4.09
N PHE A 17 5.71 2.01 3.17
CA PHE A 17 5.81 1.34 1.88
C PHE A 17 6.67 2.15 0.89
N ASP A 18 6.55 3.47 0.90
CA ASP A 18 7.35 4.43 0.14
C ASP A 18 8.77 4.51 0.74
N ALA A 19 9.62 3.56 0.35
CA ALA A 19 10.98 3.44 0.85
C ALA A 19 11.89 4.53 0.29
N ASN A 20 11.61 5.01 -0.93
CA ASN A 20 12.35 6.08 -1.57
C ASN A 20 11.86 7.49 -1.15
N GLY A 21 10.66 7.61 -0.58
CA GLY A 21 10.11 8.88 -0.11
C GLY A 21 9.63 9.80 -1.23
N ASP A 22 9.34 9.27 -2.42
CA ASP A 22 8.91 10.04 -3.59
C ASP A 22 7.41 10.38 -3.54
N GLY A 23 6.70 9.87 -2.52
CA GLY A 23 5.26 10.09 -2.35
C GLY A 23 4.41 9.20 -3.24
N LYS A 24 4.96 8.07 -3.71
CA LYS A 24 4.28 7.04 -4.51
C LYS A 24 4.93 5.67 -4.28
N ILE A 25 4.15 4.61 -4.30
CA ILE A 25 4.64 3.25 -4.03
C ILE A 25 4.86 2.52 -5.35
N SER A 26 6.10 2.15 -5.64
CA SER A 26 6.45 1.37 -6.83
C SER A 26 6.04 -0.11 -6.69
N ALA A 27 5.90 -0.84 -7.80
CA ALA A 27 5.67 -2.30 -7.79
C ALA A 27 6.68 -3.06 -6.92
N VAL A 28 7.93 -2.60 -6.96
CA VAL A 28 9.04 -3.18 -6.22
C VAL A 28 8.87 -2.95 -4.72
N GLU A 29 8.50 -1.73 -4.33
CA GLU A 29 8.30 -1.33 -2.94
C GLU A 29 7.09 -2.03 -2.33
N LEU A 30 5.98 -2.06 -3.08
CA LEU A 30 4.80 -2.84 -2.71
C LEU A 30 5.15 -4.31 -2.53
N GLY A 31 5.90 -4.89 -3.46
CA GLY A 31 6.31 -6.28 -3.43
C GLY A 31 7.19 -6.64 -2.23
N GLU A 32 8.14 -5.78 -1.87
CA GLU A 32 9.00 -6.01 -0.69
C GLU A 32 8.20 -5.92 0.61
N ALA A 33 7.29 -4.96 0.73
CA ALA A 33 6.41 -4.85 1.91
C ALA A 33 5.45 -6.05 2.02
N LEU A 34 4.86 -6.46 0.89
CA LEU A 34 3.98 -7.62 0.77
C LEU A 34 4.70 -8.94 1.07
N LYS A 35 5.95 -9.07 0.64
CA LYS A 35 6.80 -10.23 0.91
C LYS A 35 7.13 -10.36 2.39
N GLN A 36 7.18 -9.27 3.15
CA GLN A 36 7.31 -9.31 4.61
C GLN A 36 6.06 -9.84 5.33
N LEU A 37 4.87 -9.75 4.70
CA LEU A 37 3.66 -10.47 5.17
C LEU A 37 3.68 -11.96 4.83
N GLY A 38 4.64 -12.40 4.01
CA GLY A 38 5.01 -13.81 3.88
C GLY A 38 4.25 -14.62 2.83
N CYS A 39 3.45 -14.01 1.94
CA CYS A 39 2.57 -14.81 1.06
C CYS A 39 2.22 -14.19 -0.29
N VAL A 40 3.14 -13.51 -0.98
CA VAL A 40 2.83 -12.91 -2.29
C VAL A 40 4.01 -12.99 -3.25
N SER A 41 3.80 -13.67 -4.37
CA SER A 41 4.74 -13.80 -5.48
C SER A 41 4.81 -12.50 -6.27
N PRO A 42 5.91 -12.22 -7.00
CA PRO A 42 6.01 -11.02 -7.84
C PRO A 42 4.88 -10.92 -8.88
N GLU A 43 4.32 -12.05 -9.32
CA GLU A 43 3.16 -12.09 -10.21
C GLU A 43 1.88 -11.60 -9.52
N GLU A 44 1.64 -12.00 -8.27
CA GLU A 44 0.51 -11.54 -7.47
C GLU A 44 0.64 -10.06 -7.12
N VAL A 45 1.85 -9.61 -6.78
CA VAL A 45 2.13 -8.18 -6.54
C VAL A 45 1.80 -7.36 -7.79
N LYS A 46 2.16 -7.87 -8.97
CA LYS A 46 1.84 -7.19 -10.23
C LYS A 46 0.34 -7.18 -10.51
N HIS A 47 -0.37 -8.26 -10.19
CA HIS A 47 -1.81 -8.33 -10.35
C HIS A 47 -2.55 -7.40 -9.37
N MET A 48 -2.12 -7.36 -8.11
CA MET A 48 -2.59 -6.40 -7.11
C MET A 48 -2.27 -4.97 -7.54
N MET A 49 -1.09 -4.73 -8.08
CA MET A 49 -0.74 -3.41 -8.56
C MET A 49 -1.65 -3.00 -9.71
N ASP A 50 -1.90 -3.86 -10.70
CA ASP A 50 -2.82 -3.53 -11.81
C ASP A 50 -4.28 -3.31 -11.35
N GLU A 51 -4.66 -3.89 -10.21
CA GLU A 51 -5.97 -3.69 -9.59
C GLU A 51 -6.08 -2.35 -8.83
N ILE A 52 -4.96 -1.88 -8.25
CA ILE A 52 -4.90 -0.64 -7.45
C ILE A 52 -4.55 0.57 -8.34
N ASP A 53 -3.55 0.40 -9.20
CA ASP A 53 -3.02 1.38 -10.15
C ASP A 53 -4.02 1.57 -11.28
N THR A 54 -4.94 2.51 -11.07
CA THR A 54 -6.05 2.78 -11.97
C THR A 54 -5.57 3.57 -13.20
N ASP A 55 -4.55 4.42 -13.01
CA ASP A 55 -3.93 5.20 -14.08
C ASP A 55 -2.92 4.38 -14.90
N LYS A 56 -2.45 3.24 -14.37
CA LYS A 56 -1.45 2.35 -14.97
C LYS A 56 -0.10 3.04 -15.18
N ASP A 57 0.28 3.93 -14.27
CA ASP A 57 1.58 4.61 -14.29
C ASP A 57 2.71 3.71 -13.72
N GLY A 58 2.35 2.57 -13.12
CA GLY A 58 3.26 1.64 -12.46
C GLY A 58 3.62 2.03 -11.04
N TYR A 59 2.89 3.01 -10.48
CA TYR A 59 3.05 3.53 -9.12
C TYR A 59 1.69 3.73 -8.48
N ILE A 60 1.58 3.44 -7.19
CA ILE A 60 0.37 3.71 -6.42
C ILE A 60 0.53 5.08 -5.77
N SER A 61 -0.32 6.01 -6.18
CA SER A 61 -0.41 7.34 -5.59
C SER A 61 -1.07 7.29 -4.21
N TYR A 62 -0.90 8.34 -3.41
CA TYR A 62 -1.55 8.42 -2.11
C TYR A 62 -3.09 8.26 -2.19
N ASP A 63 -3.72 8.81 -3.23
CA ASP A 63 -5.16 8.72 -3.43
C ASP A 63 -5.61 7.27 -3.68
N GLU A 64 -4.98 6.59 -4.66
CA GLU A 64 -5.21 5.18 -5.00
C GLU A 64 -4.94 4.25 -3.81
N PHE A 65 -3.87 4.53 -3.08
CA PHE A 65 -3.56 3.82 -1.84
C PHE A 65 -4.68 4.00 -0.81
N THR A 66 -5.21 5.22 -0.66
CA THR A 66 -6.25 5.51 0.33
C THR A 66 -7.57 4.82 -0.03
N GLU A 67 -7.92 4.76 -1.31
CA GLU A 67 -9.08 4.00 -1.78
C GLU A 67 -8.91 2.50 -1.52
N PHE A 68 -7.75 1.94 -1.87
CA PHE A 68 -7.44 0.54 -1.59
C PHE A 68 -7.45 0.24 -0.09
N ALA A 69 -6.85 1.11 0.70
CA ALA A 69 -6.81 1.07 2.16
C ALA A 69 -8.21 1.05 2.78
N GLN A 70 -9.12 1.91 2.30
CA GLN A 70 -10.50 1.93 2.75
C GLN A 70 -11.22 0.63 2.40
N ALA A 71 -11.01 0.10 1.19
CA ALA A 71 -11.58 -1.17 0.76
C ALA A 71 -11.00 -2.37 1.52
N ASN A 72 -9.70 -2.35 1.82
CA ASN A 72 -8.93 -3.46 2.39
C ASN A 72 -8.34 -3.14 3.77
N ARG A 73 -9.14 -2.49 4.61
CA ARG A 73 -8.68 -2.02 5.94
C ARG A 73 -8.12 -3.10 6.86
N GLY A 74 -8.57 -4.35 6.70
CA GLY A 74 -8.07 -5.48 7.49
C GLY A 74 -6.62 -5.76 7.16
N LEU A 75 -6.34 -5.97 5.86
CA LEU A 75 -5.00 -6.27 5.36
C LEU A 75 -4.01 -5.18 5.74
N VAL A 76 -4.37 -3.91 5.51
CA VAL A 76 -3.49 -2.80 5.85
C VAL A 76 -3.21 -2.70 7.35
N LYS A 77 -4.22 -2.91 8.21
CA LYS A 77 -4.00 -2.91 9.66
C LYS A 77 -3.11 -4.06 10.12
N ASP A 78 -3.14 -5.21 9.43
CA ASP A 78 -2.22 -6.29 9.74
C ASP A 78 -0.81 -5.99 9.26
N VAL A 79 -0.66 -5.32 8.10
CA VAL A 79 0.65 -4.79 7.70
C VAL A 79 1.17 -3.79 8.74
N ALA A 80 0.34 -2.85 9.18
CA ALA A 80 0.71 -1.81 10.13
C ALA A 80 1.25 -2.34 11.47
N LYS A 81 0.89 -3.56 11.85
CA LYS A 81 1.37 -4.23 13.08
C LYS A 81 2.69 -4.97 12.92
N ILE A 82 3.06 -5.31 11.68
CA ILE A 82 4.31 -6.04 11.37
C ILE A 82 5.51 -5.08 11.36
N PHE A 83 5.28 -3.81 11.06
CA PHE A 83 6.27 -2.74 10.92
C PHE A 83 6.23 -1.72 12.06
#